data_AF-A0A285BAI2-F1
#
_entry.id   AF-A0A285BAI2-F1
#
_cell.length_a   1.000
_cell.length_b   1.000
_cell.length_c   1.000
_cell.angle_alpha   90.00
_cell.angle_beta   90.00
_cell.angle_gamma   90.00
#
_symmetry.space_group_name_H-M   'P 1'
#
loop_
_entity.id
_entity.type
_entity.pdbx_description
1 polymer ?
#
loop_
_entity_poly.entity_id
_entity_poly.type
_entity_poly.pdbx_seq_one_letter_code
_entity_poly.pdbx_strand_id
1 'polypeptide(L)'
;MTGGDAALNLTAMPAVVFTDPQVATVGYSEAEAHHDGIETDSRTLTLDNVPRALANFDTRGFIKLVIEEGSGRLIGVQAVAPEAGELIQTAVLAIRNRMTVQELADQLFPYLTMVEGLKLAAQTFNKDVKQLSCCAG
;
A
#
# COMPACT_ATOMS: atom_id res chain seq x y z
N MET A 1 38.09 -18.23 -5.94
CA MET A 1 37.23 -18.01 -7.12
C MET A 1 35.84 -18.50 -6.78
N THR A 2 34.87 -17.63 -6.46
CA THR A 2 33.50 -18.11 -6.18
C THR A 2 32.61 -18.17 -7.43
N GLY A 3 33.03 -17.63 -8.58
CA GLY A 3 32.44 -17.92 -9.91
C GLY A 3 30.93 -17.65 -10.05
N GLY A 4 30.32 -16.93 -9.11
CA GLY A 4 28.89 -16.66 -9.10
C GLY A 4 28.55 -15.37 -9.84
N ASP A 5 27.42 -15.39 -10.53
CA ASP A 5 26.79 -14.24 -11.17
C ASP A 5 25.52 -13.87 -10.39
N ALA A 6 25.62 -12.88 -9.50
CA ALA A 6 24.53 -12.44 -8.63
C ALA A 6 24.21 -10.98 -8.93
N ALA A 7 22.92 -10.68 -9.07
CA ALA A 7 22.41 -9.32 -9.29
C ALA A 7 21.49 -8.90 -8.14
N LEU A 8 21.60 -7.63 -7.73
CA LEU A 8 20.73 -7.02 -6.74
C LEU A 8 19.49 -6.44 -7.41
N ASN A 9 18.31 -6.77 -6.88
CA ASN A 9 17.03 -6.23 -7.35
C ASN A 9 16.42 -5.36 -6.26
N LEU A 10 16.28 -4.06 -6.54
CA LEU A 10 15.73 -3.05 -5.62
C LEU A 10 14.28 -2.64 -5.96
N THR A 11 13.62 -3.32 -6.90
CA THR A 11 12.28 -2.94 -7.40
C THR A 11 11.22 -2.87 -6.29
N ALA A 12 11.39 -3.65 -5.21
CA ALA A 12 10.49 -3.65 -4.05
C ALA A 12 11.23 -3.25 -2.76
N MET A 13 12.24 -2.38 -2.85
CA MET A 13 12.96 -1.87 -1.67
C MET A 13 12.04 -0.94 -0.85
N PRO A 14 11.75 -1.24 0.42
CA PRO A 14 11.03 -0.32 1.29
C PRO A 14 11.96 0.77 1.85
N ALA A 15 11.38 1.91 2.19
CA ALA A 15 12.02 2.97 2.98
C ALA A 15 11.07 3.40 4.10
N VAL A 16 11.62 3.71 5.28
CA VAL A 16 10.86 4.13 6.47
C VAL A 16 11.54 5.31 7.13
N VAL A 17 10.75 6.32 7.50
CA VAL A 17 11.16 7.47 8.31
C VAL A 17 10.49 7.37 9.67
N PHE A 18 11.30 7.30 10.73
CA PHE A 18 10.85 7.09 12.11
C PHE A 18 10.39 8.38 12.80
N THR A 19 9.46 9.10 12.18
CA THR A 19 8.67 10.17 12.80
C THR A 19 7.41 9.63 13.48
N ASP A 20 6.64 10.49 14.15
CA ASP A 20 5.28 10.16 14.63
C ASP A 20 4.23 11.14 14.05
N PRO A 21 3.34 10.69 13.13
CA PRO A 21 3.29 9.35 12.54
C PRO A 21 4.49 9.03 11.64
N GLN A 22 4.76 7.75 11.41
CA GLN A 22 5.85 7.28 10.53
C GLN A 22 5.50 7.56 9.07
N VAL A 23 6.53 7.69 8.23
CA VAL A 23 6.38 7.67 6.77
C VAL A 23 7.00 6.38 6.25
N ALA A 24 6.30 5.66 5.37
CA ALA A 24 6.83 4.48 4.72
C ALA A 24 6.46 4.43 3.23
N THR A 25 7.40 3.98 2.40
CA THR A 25 7.21 3.91 0.94
C THR A 25 7.81 2.63 0.37
N VAL A 26 7.22 2.11 -0.71
CA VAL A 26 7.80 1.06 -1.55
C VAL A 26 7.34 1.24 -2.98
N GLY A 27 8.21 0.94 -3.95
CA GLY A 27 7.87 1.04 -5.37
C GLY A 27 7.71 2.49 -5.83
N TYR A 28 6.85 2.71 -6.82
CA TYR A 28 6.67 4.01 -7.47
C TYR A 28 5.67 4.93 -6.75
N SER A 29 6.01 6.21 -6.66
CA SER A 29 5.00 7.28 -6.64
C SER A 29 4.41 7.50 -8.04
N GLU A 30 3.25 8.16 -8.14
CA GLU A 30 2.67 8.53 -9.44
C GLU A 30 3.65 9.35 -10.31
N ALA A 31 4.39 10.27 -9.69
CA ALA A 31 5.34 11.12 -10.39
C ALA A 31 6.52 10.33 -10.96
N GLU A 32 7.06 9.37 -10.20
CA GLU A 32 8.13 8.48 -10.67
C GLU A 32 7.62 7.54 -11.77
N ALA A 33 6.41 7.00 -11.63
CA ALA A 33 5.81 6.16 -12.66
C ALA A 33 5.59 6.92 -13.98
N HIS A 34 5.06 8.15 -13.92
CA HIS A 34 4.89 9.01 -15.09
C HIS A 34 6.24 9.42 -15.71
N HIS A 35 7.27 9.65 -14.89
CA HIS A 35 8.62 9.93 -15.39
C HIS A 35 9.17 8.76 -16.22
N ASP A 36 8.86 7.53 -15.81
CA ASP A 36 9.26 6.30 -16.49
C ASP A 36 8.28 5.87 -17.60
N GLY A 37 7.26 6.71 -17.91
CA GLY A 37 6.29 6.47 -18.98
C GLY A 37 5.25 5.38 -18.68
N ILE A 38 4.98 5.12 -17.40
CA ILE A 38 3.96 4.18 -16.94
C ILE A 38 2.66 4.95 -16.67
N GLU A 39 1.58 4.62 -17.36
CA GLU A 39 0.25 5.16 -17.06
C GLU A 39 -0.26 4.60 -15.73
N THR A 40 -0.78 5.45 -14.85
CA THR A 40 -1.19 5.05 -13.49
C THR A 40 -2.56 5.54 -13.08
N ASP A 41 -3.22 4.75 -12.22
CA ASP A 41 -4.32 5.20 -11.38
C ASP A 41 -3.89 5.12 -9.90
N SER A 42 -4.47 5.93 -9.04
CA SER A 42 -4.13 5.94 -7.62
C SER A 42 -5.33 6.19 -6.72
N ARG A 43 -5.24 5.68 -5.50
CA ARG A 43 -6.23 5.95 -4.45
C ARG A 43 -5.51 6.33 -3.17
N THR A 44 -6.04 7.35 -2.50
CA THR A 44 -5.56 7.81 -1.20
C THR A 44 -6.66 7.62 -0.17
N LEU A 45 -6.44 6.70 0.77
CA LEU A 45 -7.32 6.45 1.89
C LEU A 45 -6.83 7.24 3.10
N THR A 46 -7.63 8.19 3.58
CA THR A 46 -7.36 8.90 4.84
C THR A 46 -7.59 7.96 6.03
N LEU A 47 -6.79 8.10 7.09
CA LEU A 47 -6.81 7.17 8.24
C LEU A 47 -8.09 7.24 9.08
N ASP A 48 -8.93 8.26 8.90
CA ASP A 48 -10.30 8.27 9.45
C ASP A 48 -11.23 7.20 8.83
N ASN A 49 -10.78 6.49 7.79
CA ASN A 49 -11.43 5.30 7.26
C ASN A 49 -10.79 3.98 7.73
N VAL A 50 -9.73 4.03 8.56
CA VAL A 50 -9.05 2.82 9.05
C VAL A 50 -9.53 2.51 10.47
N PRO A 51 -10.16 1.34 10.70
CA PRO A 51 -10.73 0.98 12.01
C PRO A 51 -9.73 1.10 13.16
N ARG A 52 -8.47 0.70 12.96
CA ARG A 52 -7.41 0.82 13.98
C ARG A 52 -7.16 2.26 14.40
N ALA A 53 -7.10 3.18 13.43
CA ALA A 53 -6.86 4.60 13.68
C ALA A 53 -8.06 5.25 14.40
N LEU A 54 -9.29 4.89 14.01
CA LEU A 54 -10.51 5.28 14.72
C LEU A 54 -10.51 4.79 16.17
N ALA A 55 -10.18 3.52 16.41
CA ALA A 55 -10.10 2.95 17.75
C ALA A 55 -9.00 3.58 18.61
N ASN A 56 -7.96 4.12 17.97
CA ASN A 56 -6.88 4.86 18.63
C ASN A 56 -7.24 6.32 18.92
N PHE A 57 -8.33 6.84 18.35
CA PHE A 57 -8.65 8.28 18.32
C PHE A 57 -7.51 9.13 17.73
N ASP A 58 -6.72 8.55 16.81
CA ASP A 58 -5.66 9.23 16.08
C ASP A 58 -5.75 8.87 14.59
N THR A 59 -6.26 9.82 13.81
CA THR A 59 -6.50 9.67 12.37
C THR A 59 -5.53 10.51 11.53
N ARG A 60 -4.39 10.93 12.09
CA ARG A 60 -3.37 11.70 11.37
C ARG A 60 -2.71 10.84 10.29
N GLY A 61 -2.98 11.16 9.03
CA GLY A 61 -2.25 10.62 7.88
C GLY A 61 -3.12 9.85 6.89
N PHE A 62 -2.49 9.00 6.09
CA PHE A 62 -3.11 8.33 4.95
C PHE A 62 -2.33 7.09 4.50
N ILE A 63 -2.99 6.27 3.68
CA ILE A 63 -2.39 5.18 2.90
C ILE A 63 -2.75 5.42 1.43
N LYS A 64 -1.74 5.54 0.58
CA LYS A 64 -1.88 5.74 -0.87
C LYS A 64 -1.35 4.54 -1.63
N LEU A 65 -2.13 4.05 -2.59
CA LEU A 65 -1.78 2.98 -3.51
C LEU A 65 -1.68 3.54 -4.92
N VAL A 66 -0.67 3.08 -5.67
CA VAL A 66 -0.45 3.41 -7.08
C VAL A 66 -0.45 2.11 -7.89
N ILE A 67 -1.25 2.08 -8.95
CA ILE A 67 -1.36 0.94 -9.85
C ILE A 67 -0.99 1.32 -11.28
N GLU A 68 -0.53 0.34 -12.05
CA GLU A 68 -0.45 0.47 -13.51
C GLU A 68 -1.85 0.38 -14.12
N GLU A 69 -2.20 1.34 -14.98
CA GLU A 69 -3.49 1.32 -15.68
C GLU A 69 -3.64 0.09 -16.59
N GLY A 70 -4.87 -0.40 -16.73
CA GLY A 70 -5.19 -1.58 -17.52
C GLY A 70 -4.85 -2.90 -16.83
N SER A 71 -3.61 -3.09 -16.35
CA SER A 71 -3.22 -4.33 -15.66
C SER A 71 -3.74 -4.41 -14.23
N GLY A 72 -3.95 -3.26 -13.58
CA GLY A 72 -4.38 -3.18 -12.18
C GLY A 72 -3.31 -3.62 -11.18
N ARG A 73 -2.07 -3.83 -11.63
CA ARG A 73 -0.94 -4.27 -10.81
C ARG A 73 -0.55 -3.19 -9.82
N LEU A 74 -0.38 -3.57 -8.55
CA LEU A 74 0.17 -2.66 -7.55
C LEU A 74 1.65 -2.42 -7.85
N ILE A 75 2.01 -1.15 -8.06
CA ILE A 75 3.38 -0.75 -8.39
C ILE A 75 3.99 0.18 -7.34
N GLY A 76 3.20 0.72 -6.42
CA GLY A 76 3.74 1.45 -5.29
C GLY A 76 2.74 1.76 -4.19
N VAL A 77 3.28 2.02 -3.01
CA VAL A 77 2.53 2.42 -1.81
C VAL A 77 3.28 3.52 -1.08
N GLN A 78 2.56 4.53 -0.62
CA GLN A 78 3.05 5.57 0.29
C GLN A 78 2.11 5.69 1.48
N ALA A 79 2.65 5.64 2.69
CA ALA A 79 1.86 5.72 3.91
C ALA A 79 2.45 6.73 4.88
N VAL A 80 1.55 7.49 5.52
CA VAL A 80 1.82 8.28 6.70
C VAL A 80 0.88 7.77 7.79
N ALA A 81 1.38 6.98 8.73
CA ALA A 81 0.57 6.31 9.75
C ALA A 81 1.42 5.87 10.96
N PRO A 82 0.83 5.70 12.16
CA PRO A 82 1.44 4.87 13.19
C PRO A 82 1.67 3.45 12.63
N GLU A 83 2.85 2.87 12.88
CA GLU A 83 3.23 1.55 12.34
C GLU A 83 3.27 1.46 10.80
N ALA A 84 3.49 2.58 10.10
CA ALA A 84 3.66 2.58 8.65
C ALA A 84 4.85 1.69 8.20
N GLY A 85 5.92 1.64 8.99
CA GLY A 85 7.09 0.79 8.72
C GLY A 85 6.77 -0.71 8.77
N GLU A 86 5.77 -1.12 9.54
CA GLU A 86 5.35 -2.52 9.63
C GLU A 86 4.41 -2.88 8.46
N LEU A 87 3.39 -2.05 8.20
CA LEU A 87 2.42 -2.34 7.14
C LEU A 87 3.05 -2.32 5.74
N ILE A 88 4.10 -1.51 5.52
CA ILE A 88 4.73 -1.39 4.19
C ILE A 88 5.32 -2.72 3.71
N GLN A 89 5.69 -3.62 4.63
CA GLN A 89 6.26 -4.92 4.25
C GLN A 89 5.23 -5.83 3.57
N THR A 90 3.93 -5.69 3.88
CA THR A 90 2.87 -6.37 3.13
C THR A 90 2.80 -5.84 1.69
N ALA A 91 2.94 -4.51 1.51
CA ALA A 91 3.00 -3.91 0.17
C ALA A 91 4.24 -4.35 -0.62
N VAL A 92 5.40 -4.48 0.03
CA VAL A 92 6.62 -5.06 -0.57
C VAL A 92 6.34 -6.43 -1.15
N LEU A 93 5.72 -7.33 -0.38
CA LEU A 93 5.39 -8.68 -0.85
C LEU A 93 4.35 -8.66 -1.98
N ALA A 94 3.35 -7.79 -1.92
CA ALA A 94 2.34 -7.66 -2.97
C ALA A 94 2.97 -7.21 -4.30
N ILE A 95 3.82 -6.18 -4.27
CA ILE A 95 4.55 -5.68 -5.45
C ILE A 95 5.51 -6.75 -5.98
N ARG A 96 6.26 -7.41 -5.08
CA ARG A 96 7.22 -8.46 -5.46
C ARG A 96 6.55 -9.66 -6.13
N ASN A 97 5.38 -10.06 -5.62
CA ASN A 97 4.54 -11.11 -6.19
C ASN A 97 3.61 -10.62 -7.28
N ARG A 98 3.79 -9.38 -7.74
CA ARG A 98 3.16 -8.87 -8.94
C ARG A 98 1.62 -8.83 -8.86
N MET A 99 1.08 -8.71 -7.64
CA MET A 99 -0.35 -8.73 -7.35
C MET A 99 -1.07 -7.50 -7.90
N THR A 100 -2.32 -7.69 -8.29
CA THR A 100 -3.27 -6.63 -8.55
C THR A 100 -3.88 -6.10 -7.25
N VAL A 101 -4.45 -4.89 -7.28
CA VAL A 101 -5.20 -4.37 -6.13
C VAL A 101 -6.45 -5.20 -5.80
N GLN A 102 -7.06 -5.84 -6.80
CA GLN A 102 -8.16 -6.77 -6.55
C GLN A 102 -7.68 -8.01 -5.77
N GLU A 103 -6.58 -8.64 -6.19
CA GLU A 103 -6.02 -9.78 -5.47
C GLU A 103 -5.60 -9.42 -4.04
N LEU A 104 -5.08 -8.21 -3.81
CA LEU A 104 -4.78 -7.70 -2.47
C LEU A 104 -6.05 -7.47 -1.65
N ALA A 105 -7.07 -6.85 -2.25
CA ALA A 105 -8.38 -6.64 -1.64
C ALA A 105 -9.09 -7.95 -1.28
N ASP A 106 -8.89 -9.02 -2.04
CA ASP A 106 -9.50 -10.33 -1.81
C ASP A 106 -8.85 -11.12 -0.67
N GLN A 107 -7.66 -10.71 -0.19
CA GLN A 107 -7.03 -11.36 0.96
C GLN A 107 -7.78 -11.05 2.26
N LEU A 108 -7.68 -11.98 3.22
CA LEU A 108 -8.19 -11.78 4.57
C LEU A 108 -7.15 -11.00 5.39
N PHE A 109 -7.57 -9.85 5.92
CA PHE A 109 -6.77 -9.04 6.84
C PHE A 109 -7.40 -9.07 8.23
N PRO A 110 -6.60 -9.10 9.32
CA PRO A 110 -7.14 -9.00 10.66
C PRO A 110 -7.75 -7.61 10.90
N TYR A 111 -9.00 -7.58 11.34
CA TYR A 111 -9.71 -6.36 11.71
C TYR A 111 -9.00 -5.60 12.85
N LEU A 112 -9.06 -4.27 12.85
CA LEU A 112 -8.38 -3.38 13.81
C LEU A 112 -6.85 -3.52 13.80
N THR A 113 -6.28 -3.73 12.62
CA THR A 113 -4.83 -3.57 12.39
C THR A 113 -4.57 -2.41 11.45
N MET A 114 -3.39 -1.77 11.53
CA MET A 114 -3.10 -0.68 10.58
C MET A 114 -2.92 -1.21 9.16
N VAL A 115 -2.40 -2.44 9.03
CA VAL A 115 -2.20 -3.12 7.74
C VAL A 115 -3.51 -3.44 7.02
N GLU A 116 -4.64 -3.58 7.73
CA GLU A 116 -5.99 -3.64 7.13
C GLU A 116 -6.28 -2.43 6.24
N GLY A 117 -5.68 -1.27 6.54
CA GLY A 117 -5.80 -0.08 5.70
C GLY A 117 -5.32 -0.29 4.26
N LEU A 118 -4.40 -1.22 4.00
CA LEU A 118 -4.00 -1.60 2.63
C LEU A 118 -5.15 -2.27 1.87
N LYS A 119 -5.88 -3.18 2.52
CA LYS A 119 -7.06 -3.85 1.94
C LYS A 119 -8.16 -2.83 1.65
N LEU A 120 -8.47 -1.97 2.62
CA LEU A 120 -9.50 -0.94 2.47
C LEU A 120 -9.14 0.04 1.34
N ALA A 121 -7.88 0.48 1.26
CA ALA A 121 -7.43 1.35 0.18
C ALA A 121 -7.53 0.66 -1.18
N ALA A 122 -7.16 -0.63 -1.27
CA ALA A 122 -7.31 -1.40 -2.50
C ALA A 122 -8.78 -1.54 -2.96
N GLN A 123 -9.72 -1.64 -2.04
CA GLN A 123 -11.16 -1.71 -2.37
C GLN A 123 -11.71 -0.41 -2.95
N THR A 124 -11.11 0.75 -2.64
CA THR A 124 -11.55 2.05 -3.19
C THR A 124 -11.37 2.20 -4.70
N PHE A 125 -10.63 1.29 -5.35
CA PHE A 125 -10.55 1.25 -6.80
C PHE A 125 -11.87 0.82 -7.44
N ASN A 126 -12.68 0.01 -6.74
CA ASN A 126 -13.90 -0.60 -7.28
C ASN A 126 -15.18 -0.20 -6.53
N LYS A 127 -15.09 0.27 -5.28
CA LYS A 127 -16.23 0.54 -4.40
C LYS A 127 -16.02 1.81 -3.59
N ASP A 128 -17.12 2.45 -3.17
CA ASP A 128 -17.08 3.52 -2.19
C ASP A 128 -16.88 2.92 -0.78
N VAL A 129 -15.76 3.25 -0.12
CA VAL A 129 -15.44 2.74 1.22
C VAL A 129 -16.50 3.09 2.25
N LYS A 130 -17.21 4.22 2.12
CA LYS A 130 -18.29 4.59 3.05
C LYS A 130 -19.49 3.66 2.99
N GLN A 131 -19.59 2.85 1.94
CA GLN A 131 -20.66 1.88 1.72
C GLN A 131 -20.23 0.45 2.09
N LEU A 132 -18.97 0.24 2.48
CA LEU A 132 -18.48 -1.07 2.90
C LEU A 132 -18.90 -1.34 4.35
N SER A 133 -19.40 -2.56 4.61
CA SER A 133 -19.61 -3.03 5.99
C SER A 133 -18.26 -3.36 6.64
N CYS A 134 -18.25 -3.54 7.97
CA CYS A 134 -17.06 -3.64 8.84
C CYS A 134 -15.91 -4.55 8.35
N CYS A 135 -16.17 -5.52 7.48
CA CYS A 135 -15.16 -6.38 6.85
C CYS A 135 -15.54 -6.77 5.41
N ALA A 136 -16.29 -5.94 4.68
CA ALA A 136 -16.74 -6.31 3.33
C ALA A 136 -15.53 -6.66 2.45
N GLY A 137 -15.62 -7.75 1.70
CA GLY A 137 -14.75 -8.10 0.56
C GLY A 137 -15.28 -7.44 -0.71
#